data_AF-A0A8T5V0H5-F1
#
_entry.id   AF-A0A8T5V0H5-F1
#
_cell.length_a   1.000
_cell.length_b   1.000
_cell.length_c   1.000
_cell.angle_alpha   90.00
_cell.angle_beta   90.00
_cell.angle_gamma   90.00
#
_symmetry.space_group_name_H-M   'P 1'
#
loop_
_entity.id
_entity.type
_entity.pdbx_description
1 polymer ?
#
loop_
_entity_poly.entity_id
_entity_poly.type
_entity_poly.pdbx_seq_one_letter_code
_entity_poly.pdbx_strand_id
1 'polypeptide(L)'
;MVYVPDSVSLLSGKNALILFFGVYLTVVINLIRKYRTFDIYLFFSNDKSKRNRSIRRFISGFIIIDVMPILWFLVLYTFIIPNQPGPFPIMAAAFAALSILGFARILHSVIATEKHKKFYSDEDFNIVMSKWGRGDDPDNSFKAHFITGFSYLIIFPVIAYLIVII
;
A
#
# COMPACT_ATOMS: atom_id res chain seq x y z
N MET A 1 16.18 46.34 4.97
CA MET A 1 15.43 45.22 4.35
C MET A 1 16.18 43.94 4.68
N VAL A 2 15.61 43.10 5.53
CA VAL A 2 16.16 41.78 5.82
C VAL A 2 15.63 40.84 4.75
N TYR A 3 16.53 40.25 3.96
CA TYR A 3 16.20 39.17 3.04
C TYR A 3 15.80 37.96 3.88
N VAL A 4 14.50 37.72 4.02
CA VAL A 4 13.96 36.46 4.50
C VAL A 4 14.01 35.53 3.29
N PRO A 5 14.82 34.46 3.28
CA PRO A 5 14.79 33.51 2.19
C PRO A 5 13.36 33.00 2.10
N ASP A 6 12.79 32.96 0.89
CA ASP A 6 11.49 32.36 0.62
C ASP A 6 11.46 30.97 1.25
N SER A 7 10.91 30.91 2.46
CA SER A 7 10.83 29.71 3.26
C SER A 7 10.16 28.67 2.37
N VAL A 8 10.83 27.53 2.16
CA VAL A 8 10.26 26.34 1.51
C VAL A 8 8.81 26.27 1.93
N SER A 9 7.89 26.63 1.02
CA SER A 9 6.50 26.76 1.40
C SER A 9 6.07 25.42 1.96
N LEU A 10 5.72 25.40 3.26
CA LEU A 10 5.21 24.21 3.93
C LEU A 10 3.95 23.66 3.22
N LEU A 11 3.37 24.45 2.31
CA LEU A 11 2.18 24.18 1.52
C LEU A 11 2.49 23.89 0.04
N SER A 12 3.64 23.27 -0.27
CA SER A 12 3.91 22.76 -1.62
C SER A 12 3.27 21.40 -1.87
N GLY A 13 2.95 21.08 -3.13
CA GLY A 13 2.41 19.76 -3.50
C GLY A 13 3.32 18.60 -3.08
N LYS A 14 4.64 18.75 -3.20
CA LYS A 14 5.62 17.73 -2.78
C LYS A 14 5.62 17.47 -1.27
N ASN A 15 5.50 18.52 -0.46
CA ASN A 15 5.38 18.39 0.99
C ASN A 15 4.04 17.74 1.38
N ALA A 16 2.95 18.13 0.72
CA ALA A 16 1.64 17.52 0.90
C ALA A 16 1.66 16.02 0.53
N LEU A 17 2.38 15.64 -0.53
CA LEU A 17 2.52 14.24 -0.92
C LEU A 17 3.17 13.42 0.20
N ILE A 18 4.27 13.90 0.80
CA ILE A 18 4.93 13.22 1.94
C ILE A 18 3.91 12.96 3.06
N LEU A 19 3.14 13.99 3.43
CA LEU A 19 2.15 13.90 4.50
C LEU A 19 1.05 12.88 4.18
N PHE A 20 0.36 13.04 3.05
CA PHE A 20 -0.75 12.16 2.68
C PHE A 20 -0.29 10.73 2.44
N PHE A 21 0.90 10.54 1.87
CA PHE A 21 1.47 9.22 1.66
C PHE A 21 1.72 8.50 2.99
N GLY A 22 2.27 9.19 4.00
CA GLY A 22 2.45 8.63 5.34
C GLY A 22 1.13 8.26 6.03
N VAL A 23 0.11 9.13 5.91
CA VAL A 23 -1.23 8.87 6.45
C VAL A 23 -1.86 7.63 5.79
N TYR A 24 -1.87 7.55 4.46
CA TYR A 24 -2.45 6.42 3.76
C TYR A 24 -1.62 5.13 3.90
N LEU A 25 -0.29 5.22 4.05
CA LEU A 25 0.53 4.06 4.41
C LEU A 25 0.14 3.49 5.77
N THR A 26 -0.15 4.35 6.75
CA THR A 26 -0.68 3.91 8.05
C THR A 26 -2.02 3.19 7.91
N VAL A 27 -2.91 3.68 7.04
CA VAL A 27 -4.17 2.99 6.70
C VAL A 27 -3.89 1.62 6.07
N VAL A 28 -2.98 1.53 5.10
CA VAL A 28 -2.57 0.27 4.48
C VAL A 28 -2.07 -0.73 5.52
N ILE A 29 -1.16 -0.32 6.42
CA ILE A 29 -0.62 -1.16 7.49
C ILE A 29 -1.74 -1.73 8.37
N ASN A 30 -2.72 -0.90 8.73
CA ASN A 30 -3.87 -1.35 9.52
C ASN A 30 -4.74 -2.36 8.76
N LEU A 31 -4.99 -2.13 7.46
CA LEU A 31 -5.81 -3.01 6.63
C LEU A 31 -5.20 -4.41 6.45
N ILE A 32 -3.88 -4.49 6.37
CA ILE A 32 -3.16 -5.76 6.13
C ILE A 32 -2.85 -6.55 7.39
N ARG A 33 -3.01 -5.95 8.59
CA ARG A 33 -2.69 -6.61 9.88
C ARG A 33 -3.38 -7.97 10.03
N LYS A 34 -4.61 -8.10 9.51
CA LYS A 34 -5.38 -9.35 9.52
C LYS A 34 -4.69 -10.53 8.82
N TYR A 35 -3.76 -10.26 7.88
CA TYR A 35 -3.01 -11.28 7.16
C TYR A 35 -1.78 -11.80 7.93
N ARG A 36 -1.47 -11.25 9.11
CA ARG A 36 -0.34 -11.73 9.95
C ARG A 36 0.99 -11.75 9.20
N THR A 37 1.18 -10.75 8.34
CA THR A 37 2.31 -10.62 7.43
C THR A 37 3.63 -10.44 8.18
N PHE A 38 3.60 -9.69 9.28
CA PHE A 38 4.79 -9.27 10.03
C PHE A 38 4.87 -9.89 11.44
N ASP A 39 4.33 -11.11 11.60
CA ASP A 39 4.44 -11.89 12.85
C ASP A 39 5.87 -12.46 13.00
N ILE A 40 6.87 -11.60 13.24
CA ILE A 40 8.31 -11.93 13.24
C ILE A 40 8.66 -12.99 14.31
N TYR A 41 7.91 -13.04 15.42
CA TYR A 41 8.11 -14.04 16.46
C TYR A 41 8.01 -15.49 15.93
N LEU A 42 7.27 -15.71 14.83
CA LEU A 42 7.13 -17.01 14.19
C LEU A 42 8.38 -17.47 13.43
N PHE A 43 9.36 -16.59 13.22
CA PHE A 43 10.65 -16.97 12.63
C PHE A 43 11.44 -17.90 13.55
N PHE A 44 11.15 -17.85 14.85
CA PHE A 44 11.79 -18.68 15.86
C PHE A 44 10.92 -19.88 16.25
N SER A 45 9.90 -20.22 15.46
CA SER A 45 9.06 -21.39 15.67
C SER A 45 9.87 -22.69 15.52
N ASN A 46 9.67 -23.64 16.45
CA ASN A 46 10.21 -25.01 16.35
C ASN A 46 9.59 -25.79 15.19
N ASP A 47 8.36 -25.47 14.79
CA ASP A 47 7.76 -26.00 13.56
C ASP A 47 8.36 -25.30 12.33
N LYS A 48 9.21 -26.04 11.59
CA LYS A 48 9.86 -25.61 10.34
C LYS A 48 8.86 -25.19 9.26
N SER A 49 7.70 -25.86 9.17
CA SER A 49 6.67 -25.55 8.19
C SER A 49 6.01 -24.21 8.51
N LYS A 50 5.64 -24.00 9.78
CA LYS A 50 5.10 -22.71 10.26
C LYS A 50 6.09 -21.57 10.06
N ARG A 51 7.37 -21.79 10.40
CA ARG A 51 8.46 -20.84 10.17
C ARG A 51 8.58 -20.44 8.71
N ASN A 52 8.65 -21.43 7.80
CA ASN A 52 8.79 -21.18 6.37
C ASN A 52 7.59 -20.41 5.79
N ARG A 53 6.37 -20.73 6.23
CA ARG A 53 5.16 -19.99 5.84
C ARG A 53 5.21 -18.54 6.31
N SER A 54 5.58 -18.31 7.57
CA SER A 54 5.73 -16.97 8.14
C SER A 54 6.79 -16.14 7.40
N ILE A 55 7.97 -16.71 7.12
CA ILE A 55 9.02 -16.03 6.36
C ILE A 55 8.52 -15.64 4.96
N ARG A 56 7.79 -16.53 4.28
CA ARG A 56 7.23 -16.21 2.95
C ARG A 56 6.22 -15.07 3.02
N ARG A 57 5.33 -15.05 4.03
CA ARG A 57 4.39 -13.94 4.24
C ARG A 57 5.14 -12.65 4.49
N PHE A 58 6.17 -12.69 5.34
CA PHE A 58 7.00 -11.52 5.61
C PHE A 58 7.69 -11.00 4.35
N ILE A 59 8.33 -11.87 3.56
CA ILE A 59 9.03 -11.45 2.33
C ILE A 59 8.04 -10.80 1.36
N SER A 60 6.87 -11.43 1.13
CA SER A 60 5.83 -10.85 0.27
C SER A 60 5.31 -9.51 0.81
N GLY A 61 5.09 -9.42 2.12
CA GLY A 61 4.71 -8.19 2.81
C GLY A 61 5.72 -7.08 2.65
N PHE A 62 6.97 -7.36 2.99
CA PHE A 62 8.08 -6.43 2.93
C PHE A 62 8.26 -5.86 1.52
N ILE A 63 8.23 -6.72 0.50
CA ILE A 63 8.33 -6.27 -0.89
C ILE A 63 7.13 -5.38 -1.26
N ILE A 64 5.90 -5.82 -1.00
CA ILE A 64 4.68 -5.16 -1.51
C ILE A 64 4.28 -3.93 -0.70
N ILE A 65 4.58 -3.89 0.60
CA ILE A 65 4.10 -2.87 1.54
C ILE A 65 5.20 -1.91 1.98
N ASP A 66 6.46 -2.35 2.01
CA ASP A 66 7.56 -1.47 2.40
C ASP A 66 8.32 -0.99 1.15
N VAL A 67 8.84 -1.91 0.33
CA VAL A 67 9.72 -1.55 -0.80
C VAL A 67 8.95 -0.90 -1.96
N MET A 68 7.92 -1.56 -2.48
CA MET A 68 7.16 -1.06 -3.63
C MET A 68 6.51 0.30 -3.37
N PRO A 69 5.93 0.60 -2.20
CA PRO A 69 5.35 1.91 -1.94
C PRO A 69 6.41 3.01 -1.88
N ILE A 70 7.61 2.74 -1.36
CA ILE A 70 8.70 3.72 -1.39
C ILE A 70 9.11 4.03 -2.84
N LEU A 71 9.29 3.01 -3.67
CA LEU A 71 9.59 3.20 -5.09
C LEU A 71 8.48 3.97 -5.80
N TRP A 72 7.24 3.66 -5.47
CA TRP A 72 6.07 4.32 -6.02
C TRP A 72 5.97 5.79 -5.60
N PHE A 73 6.23 6.08 -4.32
CA PHE A 73 6.34 7.45 -3.81
C PHE A 73 7.37 8.25 -4.62
N LEU A 74 8.54 7.67 -4.92
CA LEU A 74 9.57 8.33 -5.74
C LEU A 74 9.05 8.65 -7.15
N VAL A 75 8.28 7.75 -7.77
CA VAL A 75 7.65 8.00 -9.08
C VAL A 75 6.69 9.19 -9.00
N LEU A 76 5.77 9.18 -8.02
CA LEU A 76 4.80 10.26 -7.85
C LEU A 76 5.48 11.60 -7.55
N TYR A 77 6.47 11.59 -6.66
CA TYR A 77 7.21 12.77 -6.22
C TYR A 77 8.07 13.39 -7.33
N THR A 78 8.60 12.56 -8.23
CA THR A 78 9.50 13.02 -9.29
C THR A 78 8.72 13.48 -10.52
N PHE A 79 7.69 12.73 -10.92
CA PHE A 79 7.08 12.89 -12.24
C PHE A 79 5.65 13.44 -12.23
N ILE A 80 4.89 13.26 -11.14
CA ILE A 80 3.46 13.59 -11.13
C ILE A 80 3.18 14.87 -10.35
N ILE A 81 3.82 15.04 -9.18
CA ILE A 81 3.50 16.13 -8.27
C ILE A 81 4.47 17.31 -8.43
N PRO A 82 3.97 18.51 -8.81
CA PRO A 82 4.81 19.69 -8.97
C PRO A 82 5.28 20.24 -7.62
N ASN A 83 6.49 20.81 -7.59
CA ASN A 83 7.03 21.51 -6.41
C ASN A 83 6.59 22.97 -6.39
N GLN A 84 5.29 23.21 -6.39
CA GLN A 84 4.71 24.55 -6.38
C GLN A 84 3.72 24.68 -5.22
N PRO A 85 3.63 25.87 -4.59
CA PRO A 85 2.60 26.14 -3.61
C PRO A 85 1.24 26.30 -4.29
N GLY A 86 0.17 25.95 -3.58
CA GLY A 86 -1.19 26.23 -4.01
C GLY A 86 -2.16 25.07 -3.81
N PRO A 87 -3.47 25.32 -3.95
CA PRO A 87 -4.51 24.32 -3.68
C PRO A 87 -4.46 23.15 -4.67
N PHE A 88 -4.24 23.40 -5.97
CA PHE A 88 -4.22 22.34 -6.98
C PHE A 88 -3.04 21.35 -6.80
N PRO A 89 -1.78 21.79 -6.58
CA PRO A 89 -0.69 20.88 -6.22
C PRO A 89 -0.97 20.03 -4.97
N ILE A 90 -1.60 20.61 -3.94
CA ILE A 90 -1.96 19.90 -2.70
C ILE A 90 -3.05 18.85 -2.98
N MET A 91 -4.08 19.22 -3.75
CA MET A 91 -5.17 18.32 -4.12
C MET A 91 -4.65 17.17 -4.99
N ALA A 92 -3.80 17.45 -5.97
CA ALA A 92 -3.14 16.44 -6.78
C ALA A 92 -2.32 15.47 -5.91
N ALA A 93 -1.59 15.97 -4.92
CA ALA A 93 -0.84 15.13 -3.99
C ALA A 93 -1.76 14.21 -3.17
N ALA A 94 -2.91 14.71 -2.69
CA ALA A 94 -3.89 13.89 -1.97
C ALA A 94 -4.44 12.75 -2.85
N PHE A 95 -4.84 13.05 -4.09
CA PHE A 95 -5.31 12.03 -5.04
C PHE A 95 -4.21 11.03 -5.38
N ALA A 96 -3.01 11.50 -5.72
CA ALA A 96 -1.88 10.62 -6.02
C ALA A 96 -1.57 9.66 -4.87
N ALA A 97 -1.61 10.15 -3.62
CA ALA A 97 -1.32 9.33 -2.45
C ALA A 97 -2.35 8.21 -2.21
N LEU A 98 -3.62 8.36 -2.65
CA LEU A 98 -4.63 7.29 -2.55
C LEU A 98 -4.26 6.02 -3.32
N SER A 99 -3.41 6.14 -4.35
CA SER A 99 -2.92 5.00 -5.13
C SER A 99 -2.26 3.92 -4.26
N ILE A 100 -1.67 4.27 -3.12
CA ILE A 100 -1.00 3.34 -2.20
C ILE A 100 -1.94 2.28 -1.64
N LEU A 101 -3.26 2.55 -1.57
CA LEU A 101 -4.27 1.58 -1.16
C LEU A 101 -4.29 0.36 -2.10
N GLY A 102 -3.82 0.52 -3.34
CA GLY A 102 -3.64 -0.56 -4.29
C GLY A 102 -2.70 -1.66 -3.77
N PHE A 103 -1.66 -1.32 -3.02
CA PHE A 103 -0.72 -2.31 -2.48
C PHE A 103 -1.35 -3.24 -1.45
N ALA A 104 -2.33 -2.78 -0.67
CA ALA A 104 -3.09 -3.64 0.22
C ALA A 104 -3.88 -4.71 -0.56
N ARG A 105 -4.44 -4.33 -1.73
CA ARG A 105 -5.18 -5.25 -2.62
C ARG A 105 -4.26 -6.22 -3.34
N ILE A 106 -3.10 -5.76 -3.80
CA ILE A 106 -2.06 -6.61 -4.40
C ILE A 106 -1.54 -7.61 -3.37
N LEU A 107 -1.27 -7.18 -2.14
CA LEU A 107 -0.85 -8.11 -1.09
C LEU A 107 -1.93 -9.17 -0.86
N HIS A 108 -3.19 -8.75 -0.73
CA HIS A 108 -4.31 -9.68 -0.56
C HIS A 108 -4.40 -10.68 -1.72
N SER A 109 -4.25 -10.24 -2.97
CA SER A 109 -4.24 -11.15 -4.12
C SER A 109 -3.10 -12.17 -4.04
N VAL A 110 -1.92 -11.76 -3.57
CA VAL A 110 -0.75 -12.66 -3.51
C VAL A 110 -0.87 -13.70 -2.41
N ILE A 111 -1.42 -13.35 -1.24
CA ILE A 111 -1.37 -14.22 -0.07
C ILE A 111 -2.73 -14.77 0.37
N ALA A 112 -3.86 -14.12 0.07
CA ALA A 112 -5.12 -14.33 0.78
C ALA A 112 -6.37 -14.54 -0.10
N THR A 113 -6.27 -14.62 -1.42
CA THR A 113 -7.43 -14.89 -2.30
C THR A 113 -7.69 -16.38 -2.51
N GLU A 114 -6.65 -17.20 -2.60
CA GLU A 114 -6.79 -18.64 -2.74
C GLU A 114 -6.09 -19.36 -1.60
N LYS A 115 -6.50 -20.60 -1.31
CA LYS A 115 -5.88 -21.42 -0.29
C LYS A 115 -4.46 -21.81 -0.70
N HIS A 116 -3.51 -20.93 -0.40
CA HIS A 116 -2.11 -21.15 -0.67
C HIS A 116 -1.46 -21.82 0.54
N LYS A 117 -1.27 -23.14 0.46
CA LYS A 117 -0.44 -23.90 1.44
C LYS A 117 0.98 -23.33 1.60
N LYS A 118 1.42 -22.52 0.63
CA LYS A 118 2.67 -21.75 0.67
C LYS A 118 2.72 -20.73 1.82
N PHE A 119 1.58 -20.12 2.17
CA PHE A 119 1.49 -18.99 3.11
C PHE A 119 0.74 -19.32 4.40
N TYR A 120 -0.22 -20.25 4.36
CA TYR A 120 -1.03 -20.63 5.53
C TYR A 120 -1.19 -22.15 5.64
N SER A 121 -1.32 -22.66 6.86
CA SER A 121 -1.97 -23.96 7.08
C SER A 121 -3.47 -23.80 6.87
N ASP A 122 -4.18 -24.92 6.80
CA ASP A 122 -5.65 -24.91 6.65
C ASP A 122 -6.33 -24.15 7.80
N GLU A 123 -5.89 -24.41 9.03
CA GLU A 123 -6.37 -23.72 10.23
C GLU A 123 -6.03 -22.22 10.21
N ASP A 124 -4.77 -21.85 9.92
CA ASP A 124 -4.36 -20.45 9.83
C ASP A 124 -5.13 -19.70 8.73
N PHE A 125 -5.39 -20.35 7.60
CA PHE A 125 -6.11 -19.76 6.48
C PHE A 125 -7.56 -19.47 6.88
N ASN A 126 -8.23 -20.40 7.55
CA ASN A 126 -9.60 -20.20 8.05
C ASN A 126 -9.68 -19.04 9.06
N ILE A 127 -8.67 -18.87 9.92
CA ILE A 127 -8.58 -17.73 10.84
C ILE A 127 -8.41 -16.40 10.08
N VAL A 128 -7.62 -16.39 9.01
CA VAL A 128 -7.43 -15.18 8.18
C VAL A 128 -8.71 -14.84 7.41
N MET A 129 -9.39 -15.84 6.85
CA MET A 129 -10.65 -15.68 6.14
C MET A 129 -11.78 -15.21 7.05
N SER A 130 -11.88 -15.73 8.29
CA SER A 130 -12.90 -15.27 9.24
C SER A 130 -12.70 -13.80 9.65
N LYS A 131 -11.44 -13.35 9.79
CA LYS A 131 -11.11 -11.93 10.04
C LYS A 131 -11.37 -11.03 8.82
N TRP A 132 -11.39 -11.60 7.62
CA TRP A 132 -11.79 -10.87 6.43
C TRP A 132 -13.32 -10.73 6.32
N GLY A 133 -14.06 -11.71 6.85
CA GLY A 133 -15.53 -11.68 6.93
C GLY A 133 -16.24 -12.08 5.63
N ARG A 134 -15.51 -12.69 4.68
CA ARG A 134 -16.02 -13.12 3.37
C ARG A 134 -15.47 -14.49 2.94
N GLY A 135 -15.39 -15.42 3.90
CA GLY A 135 -14.87 -16.79 3.75
C GLY A 135 -15.35 -17.54 2.50
N ASP A 136 -16.62 -17.32 2.16
CA ASP A 136 -17.36 -18.08 1.16
C ASP A 136 -17.64 -17.26 -0.11
N ASP A 137 -16.97 -16.11 -0.29
CA ASP A 137 -17.16 -15.24 -1.44
C ASP A 137 -16.55 -15.88 -2.70
N PRO A 138 -17.38 -16.33 -3.67
CA PRO A 138 -16.88 -16.99 -4.87
C PRO A 138 -16.04 -16.05 -5.75
N ASP A 139 -16.14 -14.74 -5.54
CA ASP A 139 -15.40 -13.73 -6.30
C ASP A 139 -14.03 -13.42 -5.68
N ASN A 140 -13.66 -14.08 -4.57
CA ASN A 140 -12.34 -13.99 -3.93
C ASN A 140 -11.22 -14.61 -4.78
N SER A 141 -10.90 -13.97 -5.90
CA SER A 141 -9.92 -14.49 -6.87
C SER A 141 -8.69 -13.61 -6.93
N PHE A 142 -7.54 -14.21 -7.24
CA PHE A 142 -6.30 -13.47 -7.47
C PHE A 142 -6.53 -12.32 -8.46
N LYS A 143 -7.19 -12.62 -9.58
CA LYS A 143 -7.44 -11.68 -10.67
C LYS A 143 -8.24 -10.45 -10.21
N ALA A 144 -9.35 -10.65 -9.49
CA ALA A 144 -10.20 -9.56 -9.04
C ALA A 144 -9.43 -8.57 -8.16
N HIS A 145 -8.65 -9.08 -7.21
CA HIS A 145 -7.89 -8.26 -6.27
C HIS A 145 -6.64 -7.63 -6.90
N PHE A 146 -5.93 -8.35 -7.76
CA PHE A 146 -4.75 -7.84 -8.44
C PHE A 146 -5.11 -6.71 -9.41
N ILE A 147 -6.14 -6.90 -10.24
CA ILE A 147 -6.62 -5.86 -11.16
C ILE A 147 -7.07 -4.64 -10.37
N THR A 148 -7.89 -4.82 -9.33
CA THR A 148 -8.34 -3.70 -8.49
C THR A 148 -7.15 -2.95 -7.90
N GLY A 149 -6.15 -3.65 -7.37
CA GLY A 149 -4.95 -3.02 -6.83
C GLY A 149 -4.18 -2.22 -7.87
N PHE A 150 -4.02 -2.76 -9.08
CA PHE A 150 -3.35 -2.07 -10.17
C PHE A 150 -4.15 -0.87 -10.70
N SER A 151 -5.48 -0.95 -10.71
CA SER A 151 -6.35 0.17 -11.06
C SER A 151 -6.14 1.36 -10.12
N TYR A 152 -5.94 1.15 -8.82
CA TYR A 152 -5.58 2.22 -7.88
C TYR A 152 -4.24 2.87 -8.25
N LEU A 153 -3.24 2.07 -8.64
CA LEU A 153 -1.91 2.55 -9.05
C LEU A 153 -1.94 3.35 -10.36
N ILE A 154 -2.98 3.24 -11.19
CA ILE A 154 -3.06 3.99 -12.45
C ILE A 154 -4.03 5.17 -12.35
N ILE A 155 -5.25 4.91 -11.87
CA ILE A 155 -6.34 5.89 -11.95
C ILE A 155 -6.04 7.13 -11.10
N PHE A 156 -5.53 6.93 -9.87
CA PHE A 156 -5.29 8.04 -8.95
C PHE A 156 -4.15 8.98 -9.38
N PRO A 157 -2.99 8.49 -9.88
CA PRO A 157 -2.00 9.37 -10.47
C PRO A 157 -2.48 10.06 -11.75
N VAL A 158 -3.29 9.40 -12.57
CA VAL A 158 -3.89 10.03 -13.76
C VAL A 158 -4.80 11.18 -13.35
N ILE A 159 -5.68 10.98 -12.36
CA ILE A 159 -6.52 12.06 -11.80
C ILE A 159 -5.64 13.19 -11.26
N ALA A 160 -4.60 12.87 -10.49
CA ALA A 160 -3.69 13.86 -9.94
C ALA A 160 -2.99 14.69 -11.03
N TYR A 161 -2.53 14.03 -12.09
CA TYR A 161 -1.91 14.68 -13.24
C TYR A 161 -2.87 15.63 -13.96
N LEU A 162 -4.13 15.20 -14.16
CA LEU A 162 -5.16 16.05 -14.76
C LEU A 162 -5.46 17.29 -13.92
N ILE A 163 -5.48 17.17 -12.58
CA ILE A 163 -5.69 18.30 -11.66
C ILE A 163 -4.59 19.35 -11.76
N VAL A 164 -3.35 18.93 -12.06
CA VAL A 164 -2.21 19.87 -12.19
C VAL A 164 -2.25 20.65 -13.49
N ILE A 165 -2.85 20.09 -14.54
CA ILE A 165 -2.92 20.70 -15.88
C ILE A 165 -4.06 21.72 -15.99
N ILE A 166 -5.14 21.52 -15.23
CA ILE A 166 -6.29 22.43 -15.16
C ILE A 166 -5.92 23.67 -14.33
#